data_AF-A0A2N7Y2N1-F1
#
_entry.id   AF-A0A2N7Y2N1-F1
#
_cell.length_a   1.000
_cell.length_b   1.000
_cell.length_c   1.000
_cell.angle_alpha   90.00
_cell.angle_beta   90.00
_cell.angle_gamma   90.00
#
_symmetry.space_group_name_H-M   'P 1'
#
loop_
_entity.id
_entity.type
_entity.pdbx_description
1 polymer ?
#
loop_
_entity_poly.entity_id
_entity_poly.type
_entity_poly.pdbx_seq_one_letter_code
_entity_poly.pdbx_strand_id
1 'polypeptide(L)'
;MSRLRLSVLSLLTSVVLSLFAMQAAYASPTSDADACVQQQLVFNPKSGGFLPINNFNATGQSFMNCFGWQLFIALNWPVNPGWPATPALAGEPDMNSTLAQFGVPTASGQPMSVAPVWASYKDANDIFLPGAPVPTGWGVQTLVPSNCSTQGSLRAMSVGARKFMTATSESAINARHGFHLSSGTLASIPDPIMEASGGWLTDQSQNLVFFERKVGKAEFDYIVSKGLYDAANQLKVAQNLDNQNPGGLSLPIGEPMRSLPPNPVPQEQLGALEVKAAWRILTGKPELYGRYLTTVAWLKNPATLQCTQQVVGLVGLHIINKTQASPNFIWTTFEQVDNVPEPNQVPPQQTPPDSFAFNNPNCGTGPECTPNVARIQCKQQHPDRDCTEPFPRDQPVQTTREHPLPTELQALNGAVQANFAQQSQGKSVFQYYKLINVLWTLTPN
;
A
#
# COMPACT_ATOMS: atom_id res chain seq x y z
N MET A 1 -78.22 -53.02 39.81
CA MET A 1 -78.06 -51.75 40.55
C MET A 1 -76.57 -51.50 40.81
N SER A 2 -76.09 -50.30 40.48
CA SER A 2 -74.90 -49.57 41.01
C SER A 2 -73.50 -50.21 41.05
N ARG A 3 -72.57 -49.59 40.28
CA ARG A 3 -71.18 -49.09 40.60
C ARG A 3 -70.19 -50.07 41.29
N LEU A 4 -68.86 -50.12 41.04
CA LEU A 4 -67.83 -49.06 40.94
C LEU A 4 -66.44 -49.72 40.64
N ARG A 5 -65.51 -48.93 40.07
CA ARG A 5 -64.03 -49.02 39.83
C ARG A 5 -63.15 -50.08 40.52
N LEU A 6 -62.05 -50.50 39.86
CA LEU A 6 -60.75 -50.78 40.50
C LEU A 6 -59.52 -50.71 39.55
N SER A 7 -58.37 -50.46 40.17
CA SER A 7 -57.08 -49.94 39.65
C SER A 7 -56.02 -51.00 39.24
N VAL A 8 -55.18 -50.61 38.28
CA VAL A 8 -53.70 -50.72 38.09
C VAL A 8 -52.88 -51.86 38.74
N LEU A 9 -52.06 -52.58 37.93
CA LEU A 9 -50.64 -52.97 38.16
C LEU A 9 -50.05 -53.62 36.86
N SER A 10 -49.13 -52.97 36.13
CA SER A 10 -47.65 -53.15 36.10
C SER A 10 -47.11 -54.47 35.53
N LEU A 11 -46.33 -54.41 34.43
CA LEU A 11 -45.16 -55.27 34.21
C LEU A 11 -44.16 -54.63 33.22
N LEU A 12 -42.89 -54.60 33.61
CA LEU A 12 -41.69 -54.13 32.90
C LEU A 12 -40.93 -55.33 32.30
N THR A 13 -40.35 -55.17 31.11
CA THR A 13 -39.21 -55.99 30.63
C THR A 13 -38.21 -55.11 29.86
N SER A 14 -36.94 -55.32 30.17
CA SER A 14 -35.77 -54.56 29.68
C SER A 14 -35.13 -55.23 28.46
N VAL A 15 -34.63 -54.45 27.50
CA VAL A 15 -33.58 -54.86 26.55
C VAL A 15 -32.57 -53.72 26.42
N VAL A 16 -31.30 -54.04 26.68
CA VAL A 16 -30.14 -53.16 26.55
C VAL A 16 -29.65 -53.20 25.11
N LEU A 17 -29.57 -52.05 24.42
CA LEU A 17 -28.90 -51.92 23.13
C LEU A 17 -27.73 -50.94 23.26
N SER A 18 -26.52 -51.44 23.04
CA SER A 18 -25.28 -50.68 23.03
C SER A 18 -25.18 -49.87 21.72
N LEU A 19 -25.29 -48.53 21.80
CA LEU A 19 -24.99 -47.63 20.67
C LEU A 19 -23.55 -47.12 20.77
N PHE A 20 -22.71 -47.54 19.83
CA PHE A 20 -21.48 -46.85 19.48
C PHE A 20 -21.86 -45.52 18.82
N ALA A 21 -21.63 -44.40 19.52
CA ALA A 21 -21.70 -43.08 18.91
C ALA A 21 -20.38 -42.80 18.17
N MET A 22 -20.40 -42.88 16.84
CA MET A 22 -19.42 -42.17 16.02
C MET A 22 -19.62 -40.68 16.27
N GLN A 23 -18.68 -40.03 16.96
CA GLN A 23 -18.62 -38.59 17.03
C GLN A 23 -18.23 -38.09 15.63
N ALA A 24 -19.21 -37.59 14.88
CA ALA A 24 -18.94 -36.71 13.77
C ALA A 24 -18.16 -35.50 14.32
N ALA A 25 -16.91 -35.33 13.89
CA ALA A 25 -16.15 -34.13 14.15
C ALA A 25 -16.90 -32.96 13.51
N TYR A 26 -17.64 -32.19 14.31
CA TYR A 26 -18.16 -30.90 13.88
C TYR A 26 -16.95 -30.00 13.64
N ALA A 27 -16.64 -29.72 12.38
CA ALA A 27 -15.71 -28.66 12.02
C ALA A 27 -16.23 -27.36 12.66
N SER A 28 -15.43 -26.75 13.53
CA SER A 28 -15.75 -25.43 14.07
C SER A 28 -15.94 -24.43 12.92
N PRO A 29 -16.87 -23.47 13.01
CA PRO A 29 -17.01 -22.44 11.99
C PRO A 29 -15.66 -21.72 11.85
N THR A 30 -15.12 -21.71 10.64
CA THR A 30 -13.90 -20.96 10.29
C THR A 30 -14.15 -19.48 10.56
N SER A 31 -13.21 -18.80 11.22
CA SER A 31 -13.32 -17.35 11.43
C SER A 31 -13.30 -16.61 10.08
N ASP A 32 -13.84 -15.39 10.02
CA ASP A 32 -13.78 -14.55 8.81
C ASP A 32 -12.34 -14.35 8.32
N ALA A 33 -11.39 -14.26 9.26
CA ALA A 33 -9.96 -14.15 8.97
C ALA A 33 -9.42 -15.43 8.30
N ASP A 34 -9.76 -16.62 8.82
CA ASP A 34 -9.35 -17.90 8.23
C ASP A 34 -9.99 -18.11 6.86
N ALA A 35 -11.28 -17.75 6.72
CA ALA A 35 -11.99 -17.82 5.45
C ALA A 35 -11.35 -16.92 4.40
N CYS A 36 -10.93 -15.70 4.76
CA CYS A 36 -10.18 -14.82 3.87
C CYS A 36 -8.89 -15.52 3.37
N VAL A 37 -8.03 -15.98 4.28
CA VAL A 37 -6.73 -16.58 3.94
C VAL A 37 -6.86 -17.85 3.11
N GLN A 38 -7.82 -18.72 3.45
CA GLN A 38 -7.95 -20.04 2.83
C GLN A 38 -8.76 -20.04 1.53
N GLN A 39 -9.69 -19.10 1.37
CA GLN A 39 -10.69 -19.16 0.30
C GLN A 39 -10.68 -17.94 -0.63
N GLN A 40 -10.23 -16.77 -0.16
CA GLN A 40 -10.32 -15.52 -0.93
C GLN A 40 -8.96 -15.04 -1.46
N LEU A 41 -7.89 -15.19 -0.66
CA LEU A 41 -6.55 -14.76 -1.10
C LEU A 41 -6.01 -15.69 -2.18
N VAL A 42 -5.52 -15.08 -3.26
CA VAL A 42 -4.98 -15.77 -4.44
C VAL A 42 -3.47 -15.55 -4.50
N PHE A 43 -2.71 -16.64 -4.37
CA PHE A 43 -1.24 -16.63 -4.40
C PHE A 43 -0.64 -17.20 -5.67
N ASN A 44 -1.46 -17.73 -6.59
CA ASN A 44 -1.01 -18.22 -7.88
C ASN A 44 -1.02 -17.06 -8.90
N PRO A 45 0.15 -16.54 -9.34
CA PRO A 45 0.21 -15.41 -10.27
C PRO A 45 -0.42 -15.70 -11.64
N LYS A 46 -0.63 -16.99 -11.97
CA LYS A 46 -1.29 -17.43 -13.20
C LYS A 46 -2.82 -17.44 -13.11
N SER A 47 -3.40 -17.13 -11.95
CA SER A 47 -4.85 -17.06 -11.77
C SER A 47 -5.38 -15.70 -12.23
N GLY A 48 -6.53 -15.67 -12.91
CA GLY A 48 -7.19 -14.40 -13.24
C GLY A 48 -7.73 -13.61 -12.05
N GLY A 49 -7.77 -14.21 -10.86
CA GLY A 49 -8.04 -13.50 -9.60
C GLY A 49 -6.79 -12.95 -8.91
N PHE A 50 -5.59 -13.13 -9.48
CA PHE A 50 -4.35 -12.71 -8.82
C PHE A 50 -4.17 -11.19 -8.84
N LEU A 51 -4.11 -10.58 -10.04
CA LEU A 51 -4.15 -9.13 -10.15
C LEU A 51 -5.57 -8.66 -9.82
N PRO A 52 -5.73 -7.75 -8.86
CA PRO A 52 -7.02 -7.47 -8.26
C PRO A 52 -7.96 -6.82 -9.26
N ILE A 53 -9.04 -7.54 -9.53
CA ILE A 53 -10.24 -7.09 -10.21
C ILE A 53 -11.38 -7.18 -9.20
N ASN A 54 -12.14 -6.11 -8.98
CA ASN A 54 -13.34 -6.16 -8.15
C ASN A 54 -14.57 -5.76 -8.96
N ASN A 55 -15.20 -6.77 -9.57
CA ASN A 55 -16.39 -6.59 -10.41
C ASN A 55 -17.64 -7.28 -9.83
N PHE A 56 -17.60 -7.77 -8.58
CA PHE A 56 -18.60 -8.73 -8.07
C PHE A 56 -19.65 -8.16 -7.13
N ASN A 57 -19.80 -6.84 -7.02
CA ASN A 57 -20.75 -6.17 -6.11
C ASN A 57 -20.69 -6.70 -4.66
N ALA A 58 -19.54 -7.24 -4.25
CA ALA A 58 -19.33 -7.69 -2.88
C ALA A 58 -19.12 -6.46 -2.01
N THR A 59 -20.03 -6.24 -1.08
CA THR A 59 -20.08 -5.06 -0.22
C THR A 59 -19.90 -5.46 1.23
N GLY A 60 -19.00 -4.79 1.96
CA GLY A 60 -18.79 -5.01 3.38
C GLY A 60 -17.34 -4.82 3.79
N GLN A 61 -17.13 -4.34 5.02
CA GLN A 61 -15.79 -4.03 5.52
C GLN A 61 -14.88 -5.27 5.57
N SER A 62 -15.40 -6.42 6.00
CA SER A 62 -14.62 -7.68 6.07
C SER A 62 -14.10 -8.11 4.70
N PHE A 63 -14.97 -8.10 3.67
CA PHE A 63 -14.57 -8.37 2.29
C PHE A 63 -13.53 -7.36 1.79
N MET A 64 -13.77 -6.06 1.99
CA MET A 64 -12.86 -5.01 1.53
C MET A 64 -11.49 -5.09 2.22
N ASN A 65 -11.44 -5.48 3.49
CA ASN A 65 -10.19 -5.73 4.20
C ASN A 65 -9.42 -6.91 3.58
N CYS A 66 -10.11 -8.00 3.25
CA CYS A 66 -9.49 -9.13 2.56
C CYS A 66 -9.00 -8.75 1.14
N PHE A 67 -9.81 -7.98 0.41
CA PHE A 67 -9.43 -7.42 -0.89
C PHE A 67 -8.21 -6.49 -0.79
N GLY A 68 -8.11 -5.69 0.27
CA GLY A 68 -6.93 -4.89 0.58
C GLY A 68 -5.66 -5.74 0.73
N TRP A 69 -5.75 -6.88 1.40
CA TRP A 69 -4.66 -7.86 1.46
C TRP A 69 -4.34 -8.50 0.10
N GLN A 70 -5.35 -8.79 -0.73
CA GLN A 70 -5.12 -9.25 -2.10
C GLN A 70 -4.37 -8.20 -2.94
N LEU A 71 -4.74 -6.92 -2.83
CA LEU A 71 -4.00 -5.79 -3.43
C LEU A 71 -2.55 -5.78 -2.96
N PHE A 72 -2.31 -5.92 -1.65
CA PHE A 72 -0.96 -5.95 -1.10
C PHE A 72 -0.13 -7.10 -1.67
N ILE A 73 -0.68 -8.32 -1.71
CA ILE A 73 -0.01 -9.51 -2.22
C ILE A 73 0.35 -9.33 -3.70
N ALA A 74 -0.63 -8.97 -4.52
CA ALA A 74 -0.46 -8.86 -5.97
C ALA A 74 0.56 -7.77 -6.33
N LEU A 75 0.46 -6.60 -5.69
CA LEU A 75 1.31 -5.47 -6.00
C LEU A 75 2.73 -5.62 -5.45
N ASN A 76 2.90 -6.27 -4.29
CA ASN A 76 4.23 -6.53 -3.73
C ASN A 76 4.89 -7.81 -4.27
N TRP A 77 4.19 -8.58 -5.12
CA TRP A 77 4.76 -9.78 -5.75
C TRP A 77 6.02 -9.43 -6.54
N PRO A 78 7.00 -10.35 -6.65
CA PRO A 78 8.13 -10.13 -7.54
C PRO A 78 7.65 -9.76 -8.95
N VAL A 79 8.19 -8.68 -9.51
CA VAL A 79 7.92 -8.29 -10.89
C VAL A 79 8.53 -9.32 -11.87
N ASN A 80 7.95 -9.44 -13.05
CA ASN A 80 8.44 -10.27 -14.12
C ASN A 80 9.94 -10.00 -14.39
N PRO A 81 10.82 -11.02 -14.35
CA PRO A 81 12.26 -10.82 -14.45
C PRO A 81 12.74 -10.33 -15.81
N GLY A 82 11.90 -10.35 -16.84
CA GLY A 82 12.20 -9.73 -18.13
C GLY A 82 12.16 -8.20 -18.09
N TRP A 83 11.58 -7.58 -17.07
CA TRP A 83 11.69 -6.15 -16.82
C TRP A 83 12.97 -5.83 -16.01
N PRO A 84 13.74 -4.77 -16.34
CA PRO A 84 13.42 -3.67 -17.26
C PRO A 84 13.87 -3.84 -18.71
N ALA A 85 14.50 -4.97 -19.07
CA ALA A 85 14.99 -5.19 -20.43
C ALA A 85 13.87 -5.15 -21.47
N THR A 86 12.67 -5.61 -21.09
CA THR A 86 11.44 -5.51 -21.89
C THR A 86 10.43 -4.62 -21.17
N PRO A 87 10.27 -3.35 -21.56
CA PRO A 87 9.36 -2.40 -20.90
C PRO A 87 7.90 -2.87 -20.79
N ALA A 88 7.40 -3.60 -21.80
CA ALA A 88 6.04 -4.14 -21.80
C ALA A 88 5.75 -5.13 -20.66
N LEU A 89 6.79 -5.68 -20.00
CA LEU A 89 6.65 -6.57 -18.84
C LEU A 89 6.58 -5.81 -17.51
N ALA A 90 6.65 -4.48 -17.52
CA ALA A 90 6.40 -3.67 -16.32
C ALA A 90 4.96 -3.89 -15.85
N GLY A 91 4.81 -4.14 -14.56
CA GLY A 91 3.55 -4.40 -13.87
C GLY A 91 3.05 -5.84 -13.97
N GLU A 92 3.74 -6.69 -14.72
CA GLU A 92 3.46 -8.12 -14.77
C GLU A 92 4.15 -8.84 -13.60
N PRO A 93 3.49 -9.74 -12.88
CA PRO A 93 4.13 -10.55 -11.84
C PRO A 93 5.05 -11.61 -12.43
N ASP A 94 6.06 -12.04 -11.65
CA ASP A 94 6.81 -13.26 -11.93
C ASP A 94 5.88 -14.47 -11.76
N MET A 95 5.52 -15.06 -12.91
CA MET A 95 4.64 -16.21 -13.02
C MET A 95 5.24 -17.51 -12.46
N ASN A 96 6.54 -17.53 -12.13
CA ASN A 96 7.24 -18.69 -11.57
C ASN A 96 7.54 -18.54 -10.07
N SER A 97 7.35 -17.35 -9.50
CA SER A 97 7.50 -17.14 -8.07
C SER A 97 6.40 -17.88 -7.30
N THR A 98 6.76 -18.36 -6.11
CA THR A 98 5.86 -19.08 -5.20
C THR A 98 5.64 -18.28 -3.92
N LEU A 99 4.59 -18.62 -3.17
CA LEU A 99 4.34 -18.01 -1.85
C LEU A 99 5.51 -18.22 -0.87
N ALA A 100 6.23 -19.34 -0.97
CA ALA A 100 7.40 -19.60 -0.14
C ALA A 100 8.59 -18.65 -0.42
N GLN A 101 8.61 -18.03 -1.60
CA GLN A 101 9.62 -17.04 -2.02
C GLN A 101 9.14 -15.60 -1.86
N PHE A 102 7.84 -15.39 -1.61
CA PHE A 102 7.23 -14.08 -1.53
C PHE A 102 7.78 -13.27 -0.35
N GLY A 103 8.50 -12.18 -0.66
CA GLY A 103 9.12 -11.31 0.34
C GLY A 103 10.33 -11.94 1.04
N VAL A 104 10.97 -12.97 0.48
CA VAL A 104 12.13 -13.62 1.09
C VAL A 104 13.42 -13.04 0.49
N PRO A 105 14.29 -12.40 1.29
CA PRO A 105 15.61 -11.97 0.82
C PRO A 105 16.46 -13.17 0.38
N THR A 106 17.27 -12.99 -0.66
CA THR A 106 18.14 -14.07 -1.19
C THR A 106 19.24 -14.49 -0.22
N ALA A 107 19.66 -13.58 0.66
CA ALA A 107 20.59 -13.85 1.74
C ALA A 107 20.24 -12.99 2.97
N SER A 108 20.49 -13.54 4.16
CA SER A 108 20.36 -12.77 5.41
C SER A 108 21.30 -11.56 5.41
N GLY A 109 20.82 -10.43 5.91
CA GLY A 109 21.59 -9.18 5.96
C GLY A 109 21.79 -8.49 4.60
N GLN A 110 21.11 -8.95 3.55
CA GLN A 110 21.10 -8.29 2.23
C GLN A 110 19.74 -7.65 1.95
N PRO A 111 19.69 -6.51 1.23
CA PRO A 111 18.43 -5.96 0.77
C PRO A 111 17.77 -6.90 -0.25
N MET A 112 16.48 -6.69 -0.48
CA MET A 112 15.73 -7.42 -1.50
C MET A 112 16.40 -7.26 -2.87
N SER A 113 16.52 -8.37 -3.59
CA SER A 113 17.17 -8.41 -4.90
C SER A 113 16.18 -8.30 -6.07
N VAL A 114 14.88 -8.36 -5.79
CA VAL A 114 13.81 -8.28 -6.78
C VAL A 114 12.82 -7.19 -6.37
N ALA A 115 12.48 -6.32 -7.32
CA ALA A 115 11.48 -5.29 -7.13
C ALA A 115 10.05 -5.89 -7.05
N PRO A 116 9.15 -5.27 -6.27
CA PRO A 116 7.73 -5.59 -6.35
C PRO A 116 7.12 -5.13 -7.68
N VAL A 117 6.01 -5.73 -8.09
CA VAL A 117 5.22 -5.37 -9.28
C VAL A 117 4.98 -3.86 -9.34
N TRP A 118 4.48 -3.26 -8.25
CA TRP A 118 4.15 -1.84 -8.23
C TRP A 118 5.37 -0.93 -8.43
N ALA A 119 6.59 -1.36 -8.11
CA ALA A 119 7.79 -0.54 -8.31
C ALA A 119 8.16 -0.38 -9.80
N SER A 120 7.58 -1.19 -10.68
CA SER A 120 7.70 -1.06 -12.13
C SER A 120 6.62 -0.18 -12.78
N TYR A 121 5.62 0.25 -12.00
CA TYR A 121 4.64 1.24 -12.45
C TYR A 121 5.27 2.61 -12.69
N LYS A 122 4.56 3.47 -13.40
CA LYS A 122 5.08 4.78 -13.81
C LYS A 122 5.18 5.72 -12.61
N ASP A 123 6.33 6.36 -12.44
CA ASP A 123 6.48 7.39 -11.39
C ASP A 123 5.68 8.64 -11.74
N ALA A 124 4.97 9.21 -10.77
CA ALA A 124 4.24 10.47 -10.99
C ALA A 124 5.17 11.59 -11.47
N ASN A 125 6.42 11.63 -11.01
CA ASN A 125 7.42 12.61 -11.43
C ASN A 125 7.90 12.41 -12.88
N ASP A 126 7.66 11.23 -13.46
CA ASP A 126 7.94 10.94 -14.87
C ASP A 126 6.71 11.14 -15.77
N ILE A 127 5.55 11.44 -15.17
CA ILE A 127 4.32 11.79 -15.87
C ILE A 127 4.18 13.31 -15.92
N PHE A 128 4.23 13.97 -14.77
CA PHE A 128 3.99 15.40 -14.64
C PHE A 128 5.31 16.19 -14.71
N LEU A 129 5.94 16.14 -15.88
CA LEU A 129 7.26 16.73 -16.13
C LEU A 129 7.18 18.27 -16.27
N PRO A 130 8.22 19.03 -15.84
CA PRO A 130 8.29 20.46 -16.07
C PRO A 130 8.12 20.83 -17.56
N GLY A 131 7.21 21.76 -17.83
CA GLY A 131 6.84 22.14 -19.21
C GLY A 131 5.92 21.16 -19.93
N ALA A 132 5.42 20.12 -19.23
CA ALA A 132 4.50 19.11 -19.73
C ALA A 132 4.89 18.45 -21.08
N PRO A 133 6.17 18.06 -21.31
CA PRO A 133 6.49 17.23 -22.47
C PRO A 133 5.76 15.88 -22.37
N VAL A 134 5.55 15.23 -23.52
CA VAL A 134 5.00 13.86 -23.55
C VAL A 134 5.88 12.94 -22.69
N PRO A 135 5.32 12.25 -21.69
CA PRO A 135 6.05 11.29 -20.87
C PRO A 135 6.69 10.17 -21.68
N THR A 136 7.77 9.57 -21.16
CA THR A 136 8.30 8.33 -21.75
C THR A 136 7.28 7.20 -21.65
N GLY A 137 7.38 6.21 -22.55
CA GLY A 137 6.45 5.08 -22.59
C GLY A 137 6.37 4.25 -21.30
N TRP A 138 5.35 3.39 -21.22
CA TRP A 138 5.15 2.47 -20.10
C TRP A 138 6.36 1.55 -19.89
N GLY A 139 6.71 1.30 -18.63
CA GLY A 139 7.79 0.41 -18.23
C GLY A 139 9.20 0.90 -18.56
N VAL A 140 9.34 2.07 -19.17
CA VAL A 140 10.63 2.75 -19.36
C VAL A 140 11.05 3.34 -18.03
N GLN A 141 12.23 2.92 -17.55
CA GLN A 141 12.77 3.37 -16.27
C GLN A 141 13.17 4.85 -16.29
N THR A 142 12.98 5.51 -15.16
CA THR A 142 13.56 6.83 -14.89
C THR A 142 15.07 6.75 -14.97
N LEU A 143 15.68 7.68 -15.70
CA LEU A 143 17.11 7.85 -15.65
C LEU A 143 17.48 8.57 -14.36
N VAL A 144 18.46 8.04 -13.63
CA VAL A 144 19.07 8.76 -12.50
C VAL A 144 19.77 9.99 -13.08
N PRO A 145 19.49 11.21 -12.57
CA PRO A 145 20.12 12.41 -13.10
C PRO A 145 21.65 12.34 -13.06
N SER A 146 22.30 12.90 -14.07
CA SER A 146 23.77 12.84 -14.24
C SER A 146 24.54 13.50 -13.09
N ASN A 147 23.93 14.44 -12.37
CA ASN A 147 24.50 15.09 -11.18
C ASN A 147 24.43 14.22 -9.91
N CYS A 148 23.73 13.09 -9.94
CA CYS A 148 23.79 12.07 -8.91
C CYS A 148 24.84 11.03 -9.32
N SER A 149 26.11 11.28 -8.97
CA SER A 149 27.28 10.54 -9.47
C SER A 149 27.33 9.09 -9.00
N THR A 150 27.75 8.16 -9.86
CA THR A 150 27.88 6.72 -9.61
C THR A 150 29.08 6.27 -8.74
N GLN A 151 29.84 7.19 -8.14
CA GLN A 151 30.99 6.81 -7.31
C GLN A 151 30.54 6.10 -6.02
N GLY A 152 30.96 4.84 -5.85
CA GLY A 152 30.65 4.04 -4.65
C GLY A 152 29.28 3.37 -4.66
N SER A 153 28.68 3.13 -5.84
CA SER A 153 27.31 2.64 -5.94
C SER A 153 27.06 1.35 -5.16
N LEU A 154 26.09 1.37 -4.24
CA LEU A 154 25.54 0.15 -3.65
C LEU A 154 25.05 -0.76 -4.80
N ARG A 155 25.23 -2.08 -4.69
CA ARG A 155 24.75 -3.00 -5.71
C ARG A 155 23.24 -2.83 -5.84
N ALA A 156 22.79 -2.46 -7.04
CA ALA A 156 21.37 -2.38 -7.36
C ALA A 156 20.74 -3.78 -7.32
N MET A 157 19.41 -3.83 -7.31
CA MET A 157 18.64 -5.07 -7.41
C MET A 157 19.08 -5.89 -8.64
N SER A 158 19.11 -7.22 -8.52
CA SER A 158 19.39 -8.11 -9.66
C SER A 158 18.32 -7.99 -10.74
N VAL A 159 17.08 -7.72 -10.32
CA VAL A 159 15.93 -7.41 -11.17
C VAL A 159 15.20 -6.25 -10.52
N GLY A 160 15.14 -5.07 -11.15
CA GLY A 160 14.28 -4.03 -10.61
C GLY A 160 14.49 -2.59 -11.06
N ALA A 161 13.66 -1.72 -10.47
CA ALA A 161 13.61 -0.29 -10.69
C ALA A 161 14.88 0.39 -10.21
N ARG A 162 15.48 1.25 -11.04
CA ARG A 162 16.29 2.34 -10.47
C ARG A 162 15.32 3.31 -9.80
N LYS A 163 15.45 3.46 -8.49
CA LYS A 163 14.64 4.40 -7.73
C LYS A 163 15.40 5.70 -7.52
N PHE A 164 14.76 6.80 -7.89
CA PHE A 164 15.23 8.14 -7.61
C PHE A 164 14.13 8.90 -6.89
N MET A 165 14.43 9.43 -5.70
CA MET A 165 13.48 10.20 -4.89
C MET A 165 14.05 11.59 -4.66
N THR A 166 13.29 12.61 -5.09
CA THR A 166 13.66 14.02 -5.06
C THR A 166 12.50 14.91 -4.73
N ALA A 167 12.72 15.93 -3.90
CA ALA A 167 11.92 17.16 -3.88
C ALA A 167 11.53 17.62 -5.31
N THR A 168 10.38 17.20 -5.83
CA THR A 168 9.89 17.51 -7.19
C THR A 168 8.55 18.18 -7.08
N SER A 169 8.53 19.48 -7.40
CA SER A 169 7.31 20.27 -7.47
C SER A 169 6.38 19.75 -8.58
N GLU A 170 5.08 19.59 -8.28
CA GLU A 170 4.01 19.34 -9.26
C GLU A 170 3.75 20.52 -10.20
N SER A 171 4.43 21.64 -10.02
CA SER A 171 4.26 22.78 -10.92
C SER A 171 5.09 22.58 -12.19
N ALA A 172 4.51 21.88 -13.17
CA ALA A 172 4.86 22.07 -14.57
C ALA A 172 4.37 23.45 -15.03
N ILE A 173 5.04 24.52 -14.60
CA ILE A 173 4.72 25.87 -15.07
C ILE A 173 5.13 25.98 -16.54
N ASN A 174 4.17 26.11 -17.45
CA ASN A 174 4.43 26.50 -18.82
C ASN A 174 4.03 27.97 -19.02
N ALA A 175 5.00 28.83 -19.33
CA ALA A 175 4.77 30.25 -19.59
C ALA A 175 3.87 30.56 -20.80
N ARG A 176 3.55 29.56 -21.65
CA ARG A 176 2.63 29.70 -22.79
C ARG A 176 1.17 29.33 -22.49
N HIS A 177 0.87 28.76 -21.33
CA HIS A 177 -0.46 28.27 -20.99
C HIS A 177 -0.92 28.91 -19.68
N GLY A 178 -1.99 29.72 -19.75
CA GLY A 178 -2.43 30.68 -18.73
C GLY A 178 -2.97 30.10 -17.41
N PHE A 179 -2.41 28.98 -16.93
CA PHE A 179 -2.72 28.40 -15.64
C PHE A 179 -1.50 28.51 -14.72
N HIS A 180 -1.56 29.45 -13.78
CA HIS A 180 -0.59 29.59 -12.71
C HIS A 180 -1.08 28.83 -11.47
N LEU A 181 -0.47 27.67 -11.18
CA LEU A 181 -0.75 26.89 -9.96
C LEU A 181 -0.51 27.68 -8.65
N SER A 182 0.15 28.83 -8.72
CA SER A 182 0.33 29.74 -7.58
C SER A 182 -0.97 30.37 -7.03
N SER A 183 -2.12 30.14 -7.66
CA SER A 183 -3.42 30.67 -7.20
C SER A 183 -4.46 29.58 -6.87
N GLY A 184 -4.08 28.30 -6.83
CA GLY A 184 -5.01 27.18 -6.59
C GLY A 184 -4.62 26.32 -5.40
N THR A 185 -5.36 26.47 -4.30
CA THR A 185 -5.53 25.56 -3.13
C THR A 185 -4.30 25.08 -2.35
N LEU A 186 -4.53 24.82 -1.07
CA LEU A 186 -3.60 24.70 0.06
C LEU A 186 -2.55 23.56 0.08
N ALA A 187 -2.18 22.97 -1.06
CA ALA A 187 -1.18 21.89 -1.08
C ALA A 187 -0.48 21.69 -2.43
N SER A 188 -0.31 22.72 -3.27
CA SER A 188 0.21 22.57 -4.64
C SER A 188 1.75 22.47 -4.77
N ILE A 189 2.45 22.08 -3.70
CA ILE A 189 3.87 21.66 -3.74
C ILE A 189 3.99 20.29 -3.07
N PRO A 190 3.83 19.19 -3.81
CA PRO A 190 4.34 17.90 -3.38
C PRO A 190 5.85 17.99 -3.38
N ASP A 191 6.40 17.59 -2.26
CA ASP A 191 7.78 17.22 -2.11
C ASP A 191 7.71 15.77 -1.60
N PRO A 192 8.48 14.79 -2.10
CA PRO A 192 8.57 13.47 -1.51
C PRO A 192 9.14 13.44 -0.09
N ILE A 193 9.32 14.55 0.61
CA ILE A 193 9.40 14.50 2.08
C ILE A 193 8.04 14.75 2.74
N MET A 194 6.98 15.10 1.99
CA MET A 194 5.73 15.62 2.53
C MET A 194 4.62 14.57 2.74
N GLU A 195 4.03 14.60 3.93
CA GLU A 195 2.86 13.81 4.30
C GLU A 195 1.54 14.35 3.70
N ALA A 196 0.46 13.57 3.78
CA ALA A 196 -0.85 13.96 3.26
C ALA A 196 -1.44 15.22 3.92
N SER A 197 -1.08 15.53 5.17
CA SER A 197 -1.52 16.73 5.90
C SER A 197 -0.52 17.89 5.81
N GLY A 198 0.55 17.75 5.01
CA GLY A 198 1.67 18.68 4.94
C GLY A 198 2.73 18.44 6.03
N GLY A 199 3.98 18.77 5.72
CA GLY A 199 5.15 18.60 6.59
C GLY A 199 5.89 17.30 6.34
N TRP A 200 7.02 17.10 7.01
CA TRP A 200 7.89 15.93 6.82
C TRP A 200 7.83 14.94 7.99
N LEU A 201 8.28 13.71 7.76
CA LEU A 201 8.62 12.78 8.83
C LEU A 201 10.12 12.63 8.97
N THR A 202 10.56 12.61 10.23
CA THR A 202 11.93 12.26 10.61
C THR A 202 11.86 11.11 11.59
N ASP A 203 12.51 9.99 11.28
CA ASP A 203 12.49 8.80 12.13
C ASP A 203 13.33 8.99 13.40
N GLN A 204 13.23 8.06 14.36
CA GLN A 204 14.02 8.09 15.61
C GLN A 204 15.53 7.93 15.38
N SER A 205 15.96 7.60 14.15
CA SER A 205 17.36 7.61 13.73
C SER A 205 17.78 8.95 13.10
N GLN A 206 16.96 10.00 13.23
CA GLN A 206 17.17 11.35 12.69
C GLN A 206 17.24 11.41 11.16
N ASN A 207 16.68 10.43 10.46
CA ASN A 207 16.62 10.41 9.00
C ASN A 207 15.25 10.84 8.50
N LEU A 208 15.24 11.62 7.42
CA LEU A 208 14.02 11.95 6.70
C LEU A 208 13.41 10.67 6.08
N VAL A 209 12.08 10.61 6.13
CA VAL A 209 11.30 9.64 5.35
C VAL A 209 11.07 10.21 3.96
N PHE A 210 11.20 9.35 2.95
CA PHE A 210 11.00 9.69 1.56
C PHE A 210 9.74 9.02 1.03
N PHE A 211 9.01 9.73 0.17
CA PHE A 211 7.77 9.28 -0.42
C PHE A 211 7.94 9.05 -1.91
N GLU A 212 7.18 8.10 -2.44
CA GLU A 212 7.14 7.78 -3.85
C GLU A 212 5.68 7.61 -4.27
N ARG A 213 5.36 8.06 -5.49
CA ARG A 213 4.02 7.92 -6.06
C ARG A 213 4.09 7.22 -7.40
N LYS A 214 3.36 6.13 -7.55
CA LYS A 214 3.30 5.35 -8.79
C LYS A 214 1.87 5.29 -9.32
N VAL A 215 1.77 5.26 -10.65
CA VAL A 215 0.51 5.19 -11.41
C VAL A 215 0.52 3.92 -12.26
N GLY A 216 -0.54 3.12 -12.16
CA GLY A 216 -0.75 1.88 -12.90
C GLY A 216 -1.01 2.09 -14.40
N LYS A 217 -0.97 1.02 -15.18
CA LYS A 217 -1.02 1.07 -16.65
C LYS A 217 -2.26 1.75 -17.21
N ALA A 218 -3.44 1.31 -16.80
CA ALA A 218 -4.71 1.82 -17.32
C ALA A 218 -4.85 3.34 -17.10
N GLU A 219 -4.45 3.81 -15.91
CA GLU A 219 -4.46 5.23 -15.60
C GLU A 219 -3.39 6.00 -16.36
N PHE A 220 -2.16 5.48 -16.47
CA PHE A 220 -1.11 6.09 -17.28
C PHE A 220 -1.53 6.25 -18.74
N ASP A 221 -2.12 5.22 -19.34
CA ASP A 221 -2.61 5.27 -20.72
C ASP A 221 -3.74 6.30 -20.88
N TYR A 222 -4.64 6.39 -19.90
CA TYR A 222 -5.68 7.42 -19.87
C TYR A 222 -5.07 8.83 -19.81
N ILE A 223 -4.09 9.04 -18.92
CA ILE A 223 -3.39 10.32 -18.80
C ILE A 223 -2.72 10.72 -20.11
N VAL A 224 -1.95 9.82 -20.72
CA VAL A 224 -1.20 10.11 -21.95
C VAL A 224 -2.15 10.33 -23.14
N SER A 225 -3.13 9.45 -23.34
CA SER A 225 -4.07 9.54 -24.48
C SER A 225 -4.93 10.80 -24.45
N LYS A 226 -5.21 11.33 -23.26
CA LYS A 226 -5.98 12.57 -23.07
C LYS A 226 -5.11 13.82 -22.90
N GLY A 227 -3.77 13.68 -22.92
CA GLY A 227 -2.85 14.78 -22.71
C GLY A 227 -2.91 15.38 -21.29
N LEU A 228 -3.37 14.62 -20.29
CA LEU A 228 -3.60 15.07 -18.92
C LEU A 228 -2.31 15.22 -18.11
N TYR A 229 -1.15 14.91 -18.68
CA TYR A 229 0.14 15.32 -18.10
C TYR A 229 0.35 16.85 -18.18
N ASP A 230 -0.50 17.56 -18.92
CA ASP A 230 -0.56 19.02 -18.98
C ASP A 230 -1.74 19.56 -18.14
N ALA A 231 -1.46 20.44 -17.18
CA ALA A 231 -2.45 21.07 -16.32
C ALA A 231 -3.53 21.86 -17.09
N ALA A 232 -3.20 22.44 -18.25
CA ALA A 232 -4.18 23.12 -19.08
C ALA A 232 -5.22 22.14 -19.65
N ASN A 233 -4.80 20.94 -20.02
CA ASN A 233 -5.71 19.88 -20.47
C ASN A 233 -6.52 19.30 -19.30
N GLN A 234 -5.90 19.17 -18.12
CA GLN A 234 -6.64 18.77 -16.90
C GLN A 234 -7.79 19.75 -16.62
N LEU A 235 -7.52 21.06 -16.66
CA LEU A 235 -8.56 22.08 -16.48
C LEU A 235 -9.65 21.97 -17.55
N LYS A 236 -9.25 21.79 -18.81
CA LYS A 236 -10.17 21.63 -19.94
C LYS A 236 -11.12 20.45 -19.73
N VAL A 237 -10.60 19.30 -19.33
CA VAL A 237 -11.39 18.09 -19.06
C VAL A 237 -12.25 18.26 -17.81
N ALA A 238 -11.67 18.80 -16.72
CA ALA A 238 -12.37 18.97 -15.45
C ALA A 238 -13.57 19.93 -15.56
N GLN A 239 -13.45 20.98 -16.36
CA GLN A 239 -14.53 21.96 -16.60
C GLN A 239 -15.38 21.63 -17.84
N ASN A 240 -15.14 20.49 -18.48
CA ASN A 240 -15.80 20.10 -19.74
C ASN A 240 -15.70 21.18 -20.85
N LEU A 241 -14.60 21.92 -20.91
CA LEU A 241 -14.38 22.96 -21.94
C LEU A 241 -14.17 22.36 -23.35
N ASP A 242 -13.95 21.05 -23.44
CA ASP A 242 -13.91 20.33 -24.72
C ASP A 242 -15.28 19.81 -25.19
N ASN A 243 -16.33 19.95 -24.38
CA ASN A 243 -17.65 19.38 -24.62
C ASN A 243 -17.64 17.84 -24.82
N GLN A 244 -16.62 17.14 -24.34
CA GLN A 244 -16.47 15.69 -24.46
C GLN A 244 -16.54 14.96 -23.12
N ASN A 245 -16.42 15.68 -22.00
CA ASN A 245 -16.33 15.12 -20.66
C ASN A 245 -17.38 15.78 -19.74
N PRO A 246 -18.69 15.55 -19.97
CA PRO A 246 -19.75 16.20 -19.20
C PRO A 246 -19.73 15.88 -17.70
N GLY A 247 -19.10 14.76 -17.30
CA GLY A 247 -18.87 14.40 -15.90
C GLY A 247 -17.52 14.85 -15.34
N GLY A 248 -16.73 15.63 -16.09
CA GLY A 248 -15.38 16.03 -15.73
C GLY A 248 -14.35 14.90 -15.87
N LEU A 249 -13.26 15.02 -15.10
CA LEU A 249 -12.20 14.01 -15.07
C LEU A 249 -12.68 12.74 -14.37
N SER A 250 -12.65 11.62 -15.10
CA SER A 250 -13.04 10.31 -14.55
C SER A 250 -12.03 9.25 -15.00
N LEU A 251 -11.23 8.78 -14.04
CA LEU A 251 -10.21 7.76 -14.29
C LEU A 251 -10.84 6.38 -14.56
N PRO A 252 -10.14 5.49 -15.31
CA PRO A 252 -10.67 4.19 -15.71
C PRO A 252 -11.17 3.34 -14.54
N ILE A 253 -12.28 2.63 -14.73
CA ILE A 253 -12.83 1.67 -13.74
C ILE A 253 -12.47 0.21 -14.07
N GLY A 254 -11.77 -0.02 -15.18
CA GLY A 254 -11.45 -1.35 -15.71
C GLY A 254 -12.55 -1.93 -16.58
N GLU A 255 -12.22 -3.01 -17.26
CA GLU A 255 -13.15 -3.73 -18.15
C GLU A 255 -14.22 -4.47 -17.35
N PRO A 256 -15.47 -4.50 -17.84
CA PRO A 256 -16.54 -5.18 -17.16
C PRO A 256 -16.41 -6.70 -17.23
N MET A 257 -16.44 -7.37 -16.08
CA MET A 257 -16.31 -8.83 -16.01
C MET A 257 -17.51 -9.46 -15.31
N ARG A 258 -18.04 -10.53 -15.92
CA ARG A 258 -19.19 -11.28 -15.37
C ARG A 258 -18.80 -12.39 -14.41
N SER A 259 -17.55 -12.83 -14.47
CA SER A 259 -16.96 -13.87 -13.64
C SER A 259 -15.47 -13.63 -13.50
N LEU A 260 -14.83 -14.24 -12.49
CA LEU A 260 -13.37 -14.25 -12.42
C LEU A 260 -12.81 -14.92 -13.69
N PRO A 261 -11.91 -14.25 -14.43
CA PRO A 261 -11.29 -14.85 -15.60
C PRO A 261 -10.38 -16.00 -15.17
N PRO A 262 -10.20 -17.03 -16.01
CA PRO A 262 -9.32 -18.16 -15.68
C PRO A 262 -7.84 -17.76 -15.69
N ASN A 263 -7.48 -16.72 -16.44
CA ASN A 263 -6.11 -16.22 -16.59
C ASN A 263 -6.06 -14.71 -16.28
N PRO A 264 -4.89 -14.16 -15.92
CA PRO A 264 -4.70 -12.72 -15.69
C PRO A 264 -5.15 -11.90 -16.89
N VAL A 265 -5.78 -10.75 -16.61
CA VAL A 265 -6.15 -9.78 -17.64
C VAL A 265 -5.00 -8.81 -17.91
N PRO A 266 -4.91 -8.24 -19.12
CA PRO A 266 -3.95 -7.18 -19.42
C PRO A 266 -4.12 -5.99 -18.48
N GLN A 267 -3.03 -5.33 -18.10
CA GLN A 267 -3.06 -4.24 -17.13
C GLN A 267 -3.83 -3.01 -17.61
N GLU A 268 -3.89 -2.75 -18.91
CA GLU A 268 -4.70 -1.69 -19.51
C GLU A 268 -6.21 -1.94 -19.35
N GLN A 269 -6.61 -3.19 -19.07
CA GLN A 269 -8.01 -3.56 -18.78
C GLN A 269 -8.33 -3.52 -17.28
N LEU A 270 -7.35 -3.26 -16.42
CA LEU A 270 -7.58 -2.99 -15.01
C LEU A 270 -8.13 -1.57 -14.83
N GLY A 271 -8.63 -1.27 -13.64
CA GLY A 271 -9.00 0.10 -13.30
C GLY A 271 -7.81 0.95 -12.90
N ALA A 272 -8.07 2.24 -12.68
CA ALA A 272 -7.09 3.19 -12.20
C ALA A 272 -6.48 2.71 -10.87
N LEU A 273 -5.18 2.96 -10.71
CA LEU A 273 -4.43 2.44 -9.58
C LEU A 273 -3.27 3.37 -9.28
N GLU A 274 -3.27 3.91 -8.07
CA GLU A 274 -2.20 4.76 -7.56
C GLU A 274 -1.61 4.12 -6.32
N VAL A 275 -0.29 4.27 -6.16
CA VAL A 275 0.43 3.85 -4.97
C VAL A 275 1.15 5.05 -4.39
N LYS A 276 1.03 5.28 -3.08
CA LYS A 276 1.90 6.19 -2.33
C LYS A 276 2.68 5.37 -1.29
N ALA A 277 3.99 5.31 -1.44
CA ALA A 277 4.87 4.56 -0.55
C ALA A 277 5.72 5.52 0.28
N ALA A 278 6.00 5.15 1.53
CA ALA A 278 6.87 5.88 2.46
C ALA A 278 8.08 5.01 2.85
N TRP A 279 9.27 5.60 2.85
CA TRP A 279 10.55 4.90 2.90
C TRP A 279 11.47 5.52 3.95
N ARG A 280 11.91 4.72 4.92
CA ARG A 280 12.95 5.13 5.88
C ARG A 280 14.34 4.65 5.43
N ILE A 281 15.38 5.37 5.82
CA ILE A 281 16.77 4.97 5.54
C ILE A 281 17.20 3.85 6.49
N LEU A 282 17.74 2.76 5.93
CA LEU A 282 18.26 1.59 6.67
C LEU A 282 19.72 1.28 6.31
N THR A 283 20.42 2.15 5.57
CA THR A 283 21.83 1.95 5.25
C THR A 283 22.66 1.72 6.51
N GLY A 284 23.49 0.67 6.50
CA GLY A 284 24.31 0.31 7.66
C GLY A 284 23.58 -0.48 8.75
N LYS A 285 22.31 -0.86 8.55
CA LYS A 285 21.49 -1.66 9.48
C LYS A 285 21.08 -3.02 8.88
N PRO A 286 22.02 -3.90 8.51
CA PRO A 286 21.72 -5.18 7.84
C PRO A 286 20.80 -6.10 8.68
N GLU A 287 20.84 -6.00 10.00
CA GLU A 287 19.96 -6.71 10.93
C GLU A 287 18.47 -6.39 10.74
N LEU A 288 18.15 -5.23 10.14
CA LEU A 288 16.78 -4.83 9.85
C LEU A 288 16.29 -5.28 8.47
N TYR A 289 17.17 -5.67 7.53
CA TYR A 289 16.75 -5.95 6.15
C TYR A 289 15.76 -7.12 6.03
N GLY A 290 15.82 -8.09 6.96
CA GLY A 290 14.85 -9.18 7.05
C GLY A 290 13.47 -8.79 7.58
N ARG A 291 13.26 -7.53 7.98
CA ARG A 291 12.00 -7.01 8.52
C ARG A 291 11.25 -6.06 7.59
N TYR A 292 11.91 -5.57 6.55
CA TYR A 292 11.36 -4.55 5.66
C TYR A 292 11.43 -5.02 4.20
N LEU A 293 10.41 -4.69 3.42
CA LEU A 293 10.57 -4.61 1.97
C LEU A 293 11.61 -3.52 1.70
N THR A 294 12.80 -3.93 1.29
CA THR A 294 13.92 -3.02 1.03
C THR A 294 14.12 -2.75 -0.44
N THR A 295 14.71 -1.62 -0.75
CA THR A 295 15.24 -1.34 -2.08
C THR A 295 16.44 -0.40 -1.97
N VAL A 296 17.18 -0.27 -3.05
CA VAL A 296 18.28 0.69 -3.14
C VAL A 296 17.84 1.87 -3.96
N ALA A 297 17.89 3.06 -3.38
CA ALA A 297 17.39 4.29 -3.98
C ALA A 297 18.45 5.40 -3.96
N TRP A 298 18.42 6.25 -4.98
CA TRP A 298 19.09 7.53 -4.98
C TRP A 298 18.20 8.55 -4.27
N LEU A 299 18.66 9.05 -3.13
CA LEU A 299 17.98 10.06 -2.34
C LEU A 299 18.68 11.39 -2.54
N LYS A 300 17.94 12.42 -2.95
CA LYS A 300 18.45 13.79 -2.95
C LYS A 300 18.04 14.46 -1.64
N ASN A 301 19.02 14.84 -0.82
CA ASN A 301 18.75 15.59 0.39
C ASN A 301 18.16 16.98 0.01
N PRO A 302 17.02 17.38 0.56
CA PRO A 302 16.37 18.64 0.19
C PRO A 302 17.14 19.88 0.68
N ALA A 303 17.88 19.78 1.78
CA ALA A 303 18.64 20.89 2.36
C ALA A 303 20.01 21.06 1.67
N THR A 304 20.73 19.97 1.41
CA THR A 304 22.09 20.04 0.83
C THR A 304 22.12 19.84 -0.68
N LEU A 305 21.01 19.39 -1.27
CA LEU A 305 20.88 18.98 -2.67
C LEU A 305 21.81 17.81 -3.08
N GLN A 306 22.50 17.21 -2.11
CA GLN A 306 23.40 16.08 -2.35
C GLN A 306 22.59 14.82 -2.66
N CYS A 307 22.95 14.12 -3.74
CA CYS A 307 22.42 12.80 -4.03
C CYS A 307 23.30 11.72 -3.37
N THR A 308 22.68 10.79 -2.65
CA THR A 308 23.37 9.61 -2.11
C THR A 308 22.55 8.36 -2.38
N GLN A 309 23.24 7.24 -2.58
CA GLN A 309 22.57 5.95 -2.70
C GLN A 309 22.38 5.36 -1.30
N GLN A 310 21.15 4.95 -0.99
CA GLN A 310 20.78 4.44 0.32
C GLN A 310 19.98 3.15 0.17
N VAL A 311 20.13 2.24 1.13
CA VAL A 311 19.14 1.18 1.35
C VAL A 311 17.98 1.79 2.11
N VAL A 312 16.78 1.66 1.58
CA VAL A 312 15.55 2.14 2.22
C VAL A 312 14.60 0.99 2.48
N GLY A 313 13.82 1.08 3.55
CA GLY A 313 12.77 0.13 3.93
C GLY A 313 11.38 0.76 3.90
N LEU A 314 10.41 0.05 3.35
CA LEU A 314 9.03 0.51 3.26
C LEU A 314 8.40 0.56 4.66
N VAL A 315 7.92 1.72 5.08
CA VAL A 315 7.26 1.94 6.37
C VAL A 315 5.76 2.16 6.26
N GLY A 316 5.28 2.65 5.11
CA GLY A 316 3.86 2.90 4.88
C GLY A 316 3.53 2.76 3.40
N LEU A 317 2.32 2.29 3.11
CA LEU A 317 1.85 2.06 1.75
C LEU A 317 0.36 2.35 1.63
N HIS A 318 0.01 3.32 0.80
CA HIS A 318 -1.35 3.50 0.31
C HIS A 318 -1.49 2.88 -1.07
N ILE A 319 -2.57 2.14 -1.26
CA ILE A 319 -3.01 1.63 -2.56
C ILE A 319 -4.41 2.18 -2.80
N ILE A 320 -4.54 2.98 -3.84
CA ILE A 320 -5.78 3.61 -4.26
C ILE A 320 -6.19 2.94 -5.56
N ASN A 321 -7.39 2.36 -5.61
CA ASN A 321 -7.79 1.58 -6.77
C ASN A 321 -9.25 1.83 -7.14
N LYS A 322 -9.52 2.01 -8.44
CA LYS A 322 -10.87 2.01 -9.02
C LYS A 322 -11.16 0.65 -9.60
N THR A 323 -12.38 0.20 -9.44
CA THR A 323 -12.90 -1.00 -10.07
C THR A 323 -14.32 -0.76 -10.55
N GLN A 324 -14.89 -1.67 -11.32
CA GLN A 324 -16.26 -1.52 -11.79
C GLN A 324 -17.26 -1.52 -10.61
N ALA A 325 -17.03 -2.34 -9.59
CA ALA A 325 -17.89 -2.40 -8.41
C ALA A 325 -17.58 -1.29 -7.38
N SER A 326 -16.49 -0.53 -7.55
CA SER A 326 -16.12 0.57 -6.67
C SER A 326 -15.59 1.76 -7.49
N PRO A 327 -16.47 2.47 -8.22
CA PRO A 327 -16.07 3.58 -9.09
C PRO A 327 -15.66 4.84 -8.31
N ASN A 328 -15.96 4.91 -7.01
CA ASN A 328 -15.58 6.01 -6.11
C ASN A 328 -14.27 5.75 -5.38
N PHE A 329 -13.41 4.88 -5.92
CA PHE A 329 -12.17 4.41 -5.30
C PHE A 329 -12.31 3.55 -4.05
N ILE A 330 -11.30 2.73 -3.85
CA ILE A 330 -10.98 1.99 -2.64
C ILE A 330 -9.61 2.52 -2.18
N TRP A 331 -9.52 2.98 -0.94
CA TRP A 331 -8.27 3.44 -0.32
C TRP A 331 -7.83 2.44 0.73
N THR A 332 -6.74 1.75 0.45
CA THR A 332 -6.18 0.71 1.32
C THR A 332 -4.87 1.20 1.92
N THR A 333 -4.72 1.11 3.24
CA THR A 333 -3.53 1.61 3.95
C THR A 333 -2.83 0.51 4.73
N PHE A 334 -1.54 0.34 4.50
CA PHE A 334 -0.67 -0.57 5.24
C PHE A 334 0.44 0.19 5.98
N GLU A 335 0.82 -0.33 7.13
CA GLU A 335 1.97 0.14 7.90
C GLU A 335 2.91 -1.02 8.23
N GLN A 336 4.17 -0.70 8.44
CA GLN A 336 5.15 -1.63 9.00
C GLN A 336 4.98 -1.70 10.54
N VAL A 337 5.08 -2.91 11.11
CA VAL A 337 4.72 -3.16 12.52
C VAL A 337 5.66 -2.50 13.54
N ASP A 338 6.86 -2.09 13.14
CA ASP A 338 7.86 -1.42 13.96
C ASP A 338 7.74 0.12 13.88
N ASN A 339 6.70 0.67 13.25
CA ASN A 339 6.51 2.12 13.17
C ASN A 339 6.24 2.77 14.54
N VAL A 340 5.21 2.28 15.24
CA VAL A 340 4.72 2.81 16.52
C VAL A 340 4.16 1.69 17.41
N PRO A 341 4.07 1.90 18.74
CA PRO A 341 3.35 1.01 19.65
C PRO A 341 1.88 0.83 19.25
N GLU A 342 1.36 -0.39 19.38
CA GLU A 342 -0.03 -0.74 19.13
C GLU A 342 -0.76 -1.01 20.45
N PRO A 343 -1.59 -0.06 20.94
CA PRO A 343 -2.40 -0.27 22.12
C PRO A 343 -3.43 -1.38 21.86
N ASN A 344 -3.70 -2.19 22.89
CA ASN A 344 -4.70 -3.26 22.86
C ASN A 344 -4.48 -4.32 21.76
N GLN A 345 -3.24 -4.48 21.28
CA GLN A 345 -2.92 -5.52 20.31
C GLN A 345 -3.04 -6.91 20.95
N VAL A 346 -3.69 -7.84 20.24
CA VAL A 346 -3.75 -9.26 20.62
C VAL A 346 -3.23 -10.13 19.47
N PRO A 347 -2.13 -10.90 19.68
CA PRO A 347 -1.28 -10.92 20.87
C PRO A 347 -0.51 -9.59 21.06
N PRO A 348 0.02 -9.32 22.26
CA PRO A 348 0.81 -8.12 22.52
C PRO A 348 1.92 -7.94 21.48
N GLN A 349 2.08 -6.70 21.01
CA GLN A 349 3.11 -6.35 20.05
C GLN A 349 4.49 -6.63 20.63
N GLN A 350 5.34 -7.30 19.86
CA GLN A 350 6.73 -7.50 20.23
C GLN A 350 7.50 -6.18 20.10
N THR A 351 8.43 -5.93 21.02
CA THR A 351 9.33 -4.79 20.92
C THR A 351 10.22 -4.95 19.67
N PRO A 352 10.29 -3.94 18.79
CA PRO A 352 11.17 -4.00 17.63
C PRO A 352 12.66 -4.12 18.02
N PRO A 353 13.49 -4.78 17.21
CA PRO A 353 14.92 -4.91 17.49
C PRO A 353 15.68 -3.57 17.60
N ASP A 354 15.25 -2.54 16.87
CA ASP A 354 15.88 -1.21 16.81
C ASP A 354 14.95 -0.10 17.30
N SER A 355 14.11 -0.41 18.30
CA SER A 355 13.03 0.48 18.78
C SER A 355 12.02 0.85 17.69
N PHE A 356 10.97 1.61 18.07
CA PHE A 356 9.97 2.07 17.10
C PHE A 356 10.53 3.17 16.19
N ALA A 357 10.18 3.13 14.91
CA ALA A 357 10.70 4.06 13.91
C ALA A 357 10.24 5.51 14.15
N PHE A 358 9.02 5.72 14.68
CA PHE A 358 8.41 7.05 14.84
C PHE A 358 7.94 7.33 16.27
N ASN A 359 8.33 6.51 17.23
CA ASN A 359 7.97 6.70 18.63
C ASN A 359 9.18 6.39 19.53
N ASN A 360 9.48 7.30 20.45
CA ASN A 360 10.42 7.06 21.54
C ASN A 360 9.63 7.04 22.86
N PRO A 361 9.42 5.87 23.47
CA PRO A 361 8.74 5.76 24.76
C PRO A 361 9.39 6.56 25.89
N ASN A 362 10.67 6.92 25.73
CA ASN A 362 11.48 7.67 26.70
C ASN A 362 11.73 9.13 26.26
N CYS A 363 10.94 9.69 25.35
CA CYS A 363 11.17 11.04 24.82
C CYS A 363 11.20 12.13 25.92
N GLY A 364 10.31 12.03 26.92
CA GLY A 364 10.13 13.04 27.96
C GLY A 364 8.83 13.83 27.78
N THR A 365 8.79 15.07 28.27
CA THR A 365 7.57 15.92 28.31
C THR A 365 7.70 17.23 27.53
N GLY A 366 8.76 17.42 26.76
CA GLY A 366 8.97 18.63 25.96
C GLY A 366 8.00 18.72 24.77
N PRO A 367 7.91 19.90 24.12
CA PRO A 367 7.06 20.09 22.93
C PRO A 367 7.44 19.14 21.77
N GLU A 368 8.71 18.77 21.65
CA GLU A 368 9.21 17.75 20.71
C GLU A 368 8.66 16.35 20.97
N CYS A 369 8.21 16.09 22.20
CA CYS A 369 7.67 14.81 22.64
C CYS A 369 6.15 14.73 22.59
N THR A 370 5.49 15.84 22.26
CA THR A 370 4.03 15.84 22.04
C THR A 370 3.73 15.00 20.80
N PRO A 371 2.95 13.91 20.91
CA PRO A 371 2.67 13.06 19.76
C PRO A 371 1.81 13.75 18.71
N ASN A 372 1.91 13.30 17.47
CA ASN A 372 1.02 13.64 16.35
C ASN A 372 0.94 15.15 16.03
N VAL A 373 2.02 15.88 16.30
CA VAL A 373 2.13 17.31 15.96
C VAL A 373 2.58 17.49 14.52
N ALA A 374 1.77 18.22 13.73
CA ALA A 374 2.09 18.58 12.35
C ALA A 374 3.40 19.38 12.26
N ARG A 375 4.23 19.04 11.27
CA ARG A 375 5.53 19.70 11.04
C ARG A 375 5.44 21.00 10.25
N ILE A 376 4.28 21.28 9.67
CA ILE A 376 3.96 22.57 9.07
C ILE A 376 2.68 23.08 9.74
N GLN A 377 2.72 24.35 10.14
CA GLN A 377 1.58 25.02 10.76
C GLN A 377 1.26 26.27 9.95
N CYS A 378 0.09 26.28 9.33
CA CYS A 378 -0.40 27.42 8.55
C CYS A 378 -1.45 28.19 9.34
N LYS A 379 -1.40 29.53 9.26
CA LYS A 379 -2.43 30.38 9.87
C LYS A 379 -3.75 30.23 9.13
N GLN A 380 -4.86 30.41 9.86
CA GLN A 380 -6.20 30.36 9.27
C GLN A 380 -6.46 31.49 8.26
N GLN A 381 -5.81 32.64 8.44
CA GLN A 381 -5.82 33.74 7.47
C GLN A 381 -4.61 33.59 6.54
N HIS A 382 -4.85 33.58 5.22
CA HIS A 382 -3.85 33.30 4.17
C HIS A 382 -3.08 31.98 4.38
N PRO A 383 -3.78 30.85 4.55
CA PRO A 383 -3.14 29.56 4.82
C PRO A 383 -2.18 29.10 3.71
N ASP A 384 -2.24 29.72 2.52
CA ASP A 384 -1.40 29.46 1.35
C ASP A 384 -0.02 30.14 1.42
N ARG A 385 0.14 31.11 2.32
CA ARG A 385 1.35 31.96 2.41
C ARG A 385 1.90 32.07 3.83
N ASP A 386 1.05 31.92 4.83
CA ASP A 386 1.40 32.13 6.23
C ASP A 386 1.64 30.78 6.95
N CYS A 387 2.63 30.02 6.49
CA CYS A 387 3.04 28.75 7.11
C CYS A 387 4.39 28.86 7.81
N THR A 388 4.54 28.14 8.92
CA THR A 388 5.81 27.99 9.65
C THR A 388 6.23 26.53 9.73
N GLU A 389 7.54 26.31 9.81
CA GLU A 389 8.19 25.03 10.11
C GLU A 389 8.67 25.08 11.57
N PRO A 390 7.83 24.76 12.57
CA PRO A 390 8.17 24.95 13.99
C PRO A 390 9.27 24.01 14.51
N PHE A 391 9.69 23.03 13.71
CA PHE A 391 10.70 22.04 14.08
C PHE A 391 11.80 21.95 13.01
N PRO A 392 13.05 21.66 13.40
CA PRO A 392 14.10 21.29 12.46
C PRO A 392 13.79 19.99 11.70
N ARG A 393 14.31 19.86 10.47
CA ARG A 393 14.11 18.67 9.61
C ARG A 393 14.81 17.40 10.14
N ASP A 394 15.82 17.54 10.98
CA ASP A 394 16.53 16.44 11.64
C ASP A 394 15.92 16.05 13.00
N GLN A 395 14.91 16.79 13.49
CA GLN A 395 14.24 16.46 14.73
C GLN A 395 13.25 15.31 14.53
N PRO A 396 13.40 14.17 15.24
CA PRO A 396 12.48 13.03 15.15
C PRO A 396 11.04 13.41 15.50
N VAL A 397 10.07 12.87 14.75
CA VAL A 397 8.65 12.97 15.10
C VAL A 397 8.35 12.15 16.34
N GLN A 398 7.29 12.48 17.06
CA GLN A 398 6.63 11.53 17.95
C GLN A 398 5.26 11.21 17.39
N THR A 399 5.03 9.94 17.11
CA THR A 399 3.77 9.43 16.58
C THR A 399 3.22 8.39 17.53
N THR A 400 1.92 8.43 17.77
CA THR A 400 1.21 7.41 18.55
C THR A 400 -0.09 7.02 17.89
N ARG A 401 -0.53 5.78 18.13
CA ARG A 401 -1.82 5.27 17.69
C ARG A 401 -2.92 5.83 18.58
N GLU A 402 -3.71 6.77 18.07
CA GLU A 402 -4.88 7.30 18.78
C GLU A 402 -6.10 6.38 18.70
N HIS A 403 -6.26 5.70 17.55
CA HIS A 403 -7.35 4.77 17.30
C HIS A 403 -6.80 3.35 17.15
N PRO A 404 -7.02 2.46 18.13
CA PRO A 404 -6.62 1.06 18.03
C PRO A 404 -7.28 0.38 16.82
N LEU A 405 -6.59 -0.60 16.26
CA LEU A 405 -7.19 -1.42 15.21
C LEU A 405 -8.38 -2.23 15.74
N PRO A 406 -9.50 -2.31 15.01
CA PRO A 406 -10.62 -3.18 15.36
C PRO A 406 -10.18 -4.65 15.54
N THR A 407 -10.79 -5.36 16.48
CA THR A 407 -10.44 -6.75 16.83
C THR A 407 -10.46 -7.67 15.61
N GLU A 408 -11.44 -7.52 14.73
CA GLU A 408 -11.58 -8.32 13.52
C GLU A 408 -10.43 -8.06 12.54
N LEU A 409 -9.97 -6.81 12.45
CA LEU A 409 -8.83 -6.44 11.60
C LEU A 409 -7.51 -6.93 12.20
N GLN A 410 -7.36 -6.91 13.52
CA GLN A 410 -6.21 -7.52 14.20
C GLN A 410 -6.15 -9.04 13.93
N ALA A 411 -7.28 -9.73 14.03
CA ALA A 411 -7.38 -11.16 13.73
C ALA A 411 -7.03 -11.47 12.27
N LEU A 412 -7.54 -10.68 11.31
CA LEU A 412 -7.20 -10.79 9.90
C LEU A 412 -5.70 -10.57 9.65
N ASN A 413 -5.13 -9.49 10.19
CA ASN A 413 -3.69 -9.21 10.09
C ASN A 413 -2.86 -10.38 10.64
N GLY A 414 -3.21 -10.89 11.82
CA GLY A 414 -2.54 -12.03 12.43
C GLY A 414 -2.60 -13.29 11.57
N ALA A 415 -3.77 -13.61 11.00
CA ALA A 415 -3.93 -14.78 10.13
C ALA A 415 -3.08 -14.68 8.85
N VAL A 416 -3.08 -13.51 8.20
CA VAL A 416 -2.28 -13.27 6.99
C VAL A 416 -0.77 -13.32 7.28
N GLN A 417 -0.33 -12.66 8.36
CA GLN A 417 1.06 -12.68 8.80
C GLN A 417 1.53 -14.09 9.16
N ALA A 418 0.70 -14.85 9.88
CA ALA A 418 0.98 -16.25 10.22
C ALA A 418 1.10 -17.14 8.97
N ASN A 419 0.25 -16.92 7.96
CA ASN A 419 0.37 -17.62 6.69
C ASN A 419 1.70 -17.30 5.99
N PHE A 420 2.09 -16.03 5.89
CA PHE A 420 3.41 -15.66 5.32
C PHE A 420 4.56 -16.29 6.10
N ALA A 421 4.52 -16.24 7.43
CA ALA A 421 5.52 -16.85 8.29
C ALA A 421 5.61 -18.37 8.06
N GLN A 422 4.48 -19.07 8.05
CA GLN A 422 4.44 -20.52 7.87
C GLN A 422 4.99 -20.93 6.50
N GLN A 423 4.54 -20.27 5.43
CA GLN A 423 4.88 -20.64 4.05
C GLN A 423 6.34 -20.31 3.70
N SER A 424 6.92 -19.29 4.32
CA SER A 424 8.31 -18.87 4.12
C SER A 424 9.29 -19.36 5.19
N GLN A 425 8.84 -20.15 6.17
CA GLN A 425 9.62 -20.54 7.35
C GLN A 425 10.14 -19.32 8.15
N GLY A 426 9.30 -18.30 8.30
CA GLY A 426 9.58 -17.07 9.05
C GLY A 426 10.48 -16.09 8.32
N LYS A 427 10.74 -16.28 7.03
CA LYS A 427 11.70 -15.48 6.25
C LYS A 427 11.07 -14.34 5.44
N SER A 428 9.75 -14.36 5.26
CA SER A 428 9.06 -13.33 4.49
C SER A 428 9.03 -12.01 5.27
N VAL A 429 9.53 -10.93 4.68
CA VAL A 429 9.44 -9.58 5.25
C VAL A 429 7.98 -9.13 5.39
N PHE A 430 7.05 -9.71 4.62
CA PHE A 430 5.64 -9.30 4.60
C PHE A 430 4.86 -9.71 5.85
N GLN A 431 5.40 -10.61 6.68
CA GLN A 431 4.85 -10.88 8.01
C GLN A 431 4.96 -9.69 8.97
N TYR A 432 5.70 -8.63 8.60
CA TYR A 432 5.92 -7.42 9.39
C TYR A 432 5.14 -6.20 8.87
N TYR A 433 4.09 -6.43 8.07
CA TYR A 433 3.17 -5.39 7.62
C TYR A 433 1.76 -5.69 8.11
N LYS A 434 0.96 -4.65 8.33
CA LYS A 434 -0.43 -4.77 8.80
C LYS A 434 -1.34 -3.82 8.03
N LEU A 435 -2.55 -4.27 7.74
CA LEU A 435 -3.61 -3.45 7.20
C LEU A 435 -4.17 -2.56 8.31
N ILE A 436 -4.28 -1.27 8.04
CA ILE A 436 -4.78 -0.26 8.99
C ILE A 436 -6.25 0.04 8.74
N ASN A 437 -6.62 0.24 7.47
CA ASN A 437 -8.01 0.46 7.08
C ASN A 437 -8.18 0.27 5.57
N VAL A 438 -9.43 0.01 5.18
CA VAL A 438 -9.90 0.12 3.79
C VAL A 438 -11.11 1.03 3.76
N LEU A 439 -10.96 2.22 3.16
CA LEU A 439 -12.06 3.13 2.92
C LEU A 439 -12.64 2.87 1.54
N TRP A 440 -13.95 2.90 1.42
CA TRP A 440 -14.67 2.68 0.17
C TRP A 440 -16.08 3.28 0.28
N THR A 441 -16.68 3.66 -0.85
CA THR A 441 -18.07 4.14 -0.88
C THR A 441 -18.79 3.71 -2.16
N LEU A 442 -20.07 3.34 -2.01
CA LEU A 442 -20.94 3.00 -3.14
C LEU A 442 -21.59 4.24 -3.77
N THR A 443 -21.71 5.32 -3.01
CA THR A 443 -22.30 6.58 -3.46
C THR A 443 -21.24 7.68 -3.49
N PRO A 444 -21.20 8.51 -4.54
CA PRO A 444 -20.45 9.77 -4.49
C PRO A 444 -20.94 10.59 -3.29
N ASN A 445 -20.02 11.16 -2.51
CA ASN A 445 -20.36 12.12 -1.46
C ASN A 445 -20.73 13.48 -2.05
#